data_AF-A0A0G8MC88-F1
#
_entry.id   AF-A0A0G8MC88-F1
#
_cell.length_a   1.000
_cell.length_b   1.000
_cell.length_c   1.000
_cell.angle_alpha   90.00
_cell.angle_beta   90.00
_cell.angle_gamma   90.00
#
_symmetry.space_group_name_H-M   'P 1'
#
loop_
_entity.id
_entity.type
_entity.pdbx_description
1 polymer ?
#
loop_
_entity_poly.entity_id
_entity_poly.type
_entity_poly.pdbx_seq_one_letter_code
_entity_poly.pdbx_strand_id
1 'polypeptide(L)'
;MKRQRGYTLIEVIVAFALLALALSLLLGSLSGAARQVRAADDSTRATLHAQSLLAAQGMDKPLVPEQQQGSFEDGHFRWSMDVRPYDEPRRNPQAPVSPGAHTLLQLTLVVRWGEQPNQVLQWRTLRLVAAAQPGSAP
;
A
#
# COMPACT_ATOMS: atom_id res chain seq x y z
N MET A 1 -41.08 -61.88 1.60
CA MET A 1 -40.82 -61.09 2.82
C MET A 1 -39.74 -60.05 2.52
N LYS A 2 -40.07 -58.75 2.49
CA LYS A 2 -39.11 -57.68 2.23
C LYS A 2 -38.29 -57.43 3.50
N ARG A 3 -36.97 -57.67 3.45
CA ARG A 3 -36.03 -57.32 4.54
C ARG A 3 -35.98 -55.80 4.66
N GLN A 4 -36.49 -55.25 5.75
CA GLN A 4 -36.19 -53.88 6.16
C GLN A 4 -34.69 -53.83 6.52
N ARG A 5 -33.90 -53.13 5.70
CA ARG A 5 -32.51 -52.79 6.02
C ARG A 5 -32.61 -51.62 7.00
N GLY A 6 -32.58 -51.94 8.29
CA GLY A 6 -32.57 -50.92 9.34
C GLY A 6 -31.38 -49.97 9.13
N TYR A 7 -31.65 -48.67 9.21
CA TYR A 7 -30.65 -47.62 9.28
C TYR A 7 -29.60 -48.01 10.31
N THR A 8 -28.37 -48.19 9.87
CA THR A 8 -27.30 -48.67 10.76
C THR A 8 -26.77 -47.50 11.56
N LEU A 9 -26.44 -47.71 12.85
CA LEU A 9 -25.82 -46.68 13.71
C LEU A 9 -24.58 -46.04 13.04
N ILE A 10 -23.86 -46.82 12.25
CA ILE A 10 -22.69 -46.35 11.49
C ILE A 10 -23.07 -45.28 10.45
N GLU A 11 -24.26 -45.31 9.87
CA GLU A 11 -24.71 -44.30 8.90
C GLU A 11 -24.90 -42.93 9.55
N VAL A 12 -25.47 -42.89 10.76
CA VAL A 12 -25.61 -41.65 11.54
C VAL A 12 -24.23 -41.10 11.93
N ILE A 13 -23.32 -41.98 12.37
CA ILE A 13 -21.94 -41.59 12.72
C ILE A 13 -21.20 -41.04 11.49
N VAL A 14 -21.31 -41.72 10.34
CA VAL A 14 -20.70 -41.27 9.09
C VAL A 14 -21.31 -39.94 8.63
N ALA A 15 -22.62 -39.76 8.74
CA ALA A 15 -23.28 -38.49 8.42
C ALA A 15 -22.78 -37.34 9.30
N PHE A 16 -22.66 -37.55 10.62
CA PHE A 16 -22.09 -36.55 11.52
C PHE A 16 -20.61 -36.27 11.23
N ALA A 17 -19.81 -37.30 10.91
CA ALA A 17 -18.41 -37.13 10.54
C ALA A 17 -18.27 -36.29 9.27
N LEU A 18 -19.07 -36.57 8.23
CA LEU A 18 -19.10 -35.79 6.99
C LEU A 18 -19.58 -34.36 7.24
N LEU A 19 -20.61 -34.17 8.06
CA LEU A 19 -21.11 -32.86 8.43
C LEU A 19 -20.02 -32.05 9.16
N ALA A 20 -19.33 -32.64 10.13
CA ALA A 20 -18.25 -31.99 10.86
C ALA A 20 -17.10 -31.59 9.94
N LEU A 21 -16.71 -32.45 8.99
CA LEU A 21 -15.70 -32.14 7.98
C LEU A 21 -16.15 -30.99 7.07
N ALA A 22 -17.38 -31.04 6.56
CA ALA A 22 -17.93 -29.99 5.71
C ALA A 22 -17.99 -28.63 6.44
N LEU A 23 -18.47 -28.60 7.69
CA LEU A 23 -18.49 -27.39 8.51
C LEU A 23 -17.09 -26.86 8.80
N SER A 24 -16.12 -27.75 9.04
CA SER A 24 -14.72 -27.35 9.27
C SER A 24 -14.11 -26.66 8.05
N LEU A 25 -14.35 -27.21 6.85
CA LEU A 25 -13.91 -26.61 5.59
C LEU A 25 -14.59 -25.26 5.34
N LEU A 26 -15.90 -25.16 5.60
CA LEU A 26 -16.67 -23.92 5.47
C LEU A 26 -16.17 -22.83 6.43
N LEU A 27 -15.90 -23.18 7.69
CA LEU A 27 -15.42 -22.22 8.66
C LEU A 27 -13.99 -21.77 8.34
N GLY A 28 -13.16 -22.69 7.84
CA GLY A 28 -11.81 -22.38 7.35
C GLY A 28 -11.82 -21.41 6.16
N SER A 29 -12.68 -21.65 5.17
CA SER A 29 -12.80 -20.77 3.99
C SER A 29 -13.36 -19.39 4.36
N LEU A 30 -14.39 -19.33 5.21
CA LEU A 30 -14.95 -18.07 5.69
C LEU A 30 -13.92 -17.25 6.48
N SER A 31 -13.16 -17.90 7.36
CA SER A 31 -12.09 -17.25 8.12
C SER A 31 -10.98 -16.73 7.20
N GLY A 32 -10.65 -17.48 6.14
CA GLY A 32 -9.71 -17.05 5.10
C GLY A 32 -10.21 -15.80 4.36
N ALA A 33 -11.46 -15.83 3.89
CA ALA A 33 -12.09 -14.71 3.21
C ALA A 33 -12.14 -13.45 4.10
N ALA A 34 -12.52 -13.59 5.38
CA ALA A 34 -12.56 -12.47 6.31
C ALA A 34 -11.17 -11.83 6.52
N ARG A 35 -10.11 -12.63 6.63
CA ARG A 35 -8.73 -12.12 6.71
C ARG A 35 -8.31 -11.41 5.43
N GLN A 36 -8.69 -11.95 4.28
CA GLN A 36 -8.36 -11.36 2.99
C GLN A 36 -9.06 -10.02 2.76
N VAL A 37 -10.33 -9.90 3.17
CA VAL A 37 -11.07 -8.63 3.13
C VAL A 37 -10.38 -7.58 4.01
N ARG A 38 -9.97 -7.94 5.24
CA ARG A 38 -9.25 -7.01 6.12
C ARG A 38 -7.92 -6.54 5.51
N ALA A 39 -7.12 -7.45 4.98
CA ALA A 39 -5.86 -7.09 4.32
C ALA A 39 -6.07 -6.17 3.10
N ALA A 40 -7.14 -6.38 2.34
CA ALA A 40 -7.51 -5.52 1.22
C ALA A 40 -7.97 -4.12 1.68
N ASP A 41 -8.72 -4.03 2.78
CA ASP A 41 -9.14 -2.77 3.38
C ASP A 41 -7.92 -1.95 3.84
N ASP A 42 -7.00 -2.57 4.60
CA ASP A 42 -5.78 -1.90 5.07
C ASP A 42 -4.93 -1.37 3.90
N SER A 43 -4.75 -2.19 2.86
CA SER A 43 -4.02 -1.78 1.66
C SER A 43 -4.70 -0.62 0.93
N THR A 44 -6.04 -0.60 0.89
CA THR A 44 -6.81 0.47 0.25
C THR A 44 -6.68 1.77 1.04
N ARG A 45 -6.76 1.71 2.38
CA ARG A 45 -6.56 2.86 3.26
C ARG A 45 -5.14 3.41 3.15
N ALA A 46 -4.13 2.54 3.18
CA ALA A 46 -2.73 2.95 2.97
C ALA A 46 -2.54 3.67 1.63
N THR A 47 -3.21 3.18 0.58
CA THR A 47 -3.20 3.79 -0.76
C THR A 47 -3.83 5.18 -0.75
N LEU A 48 -4.99 5.34 -0.10
CA LEU A 48 -5.67 6.65 0.00
C LEU A 48 -4.84 7.67 0.79
N HIS A 49 -4.28 7.25 1.93
CA HIS A 49 -3.38 8.09 2.74
C HIS A 49 -2.16 8.53 1.93
N ALA A 50 -1.56 7.59 1.18
CA ALA A 50 -0.44 7.88 0.31
C ALA A 50 -0.82 8.85 -0.83
N GLN A 51 -2.02 8.75 -1.41
CA GLN A 51 -2.46 9.64 -2.48
C GLN A 51 -2.67 11.04 -1.94
N SER A 52 -3.30 11.15 -0.78
CA SER A 52 -3.51 12.41 -0.09
C SER A 52 -2.17 13.10 0.21
N LEU A 53 -1.20 12.36 0.77
CA LEU A 53 0.15 12.87 1.03
C LEU A 53 0.84 13.37 -0.24
N LEU A 54 0.85 12.55 -1.29
CA LEU A 54 1.49 12.90 -2.55
C LEU A 54 0.80 14.08 -3.21
N ALA A 55 -0.54 14.17 -3.15
CA ALA A 55 -1.30 15.26 -3.74
C ALA A 55 -1.04 16.60 -3.01
N ALA A 56 -0.88 16.56 -1.69
CA ALA A 56 -0.56 17.73 -0.88
C ALA A 56 0.85 18.29 -1.16
N GLN A 57 1.80 17.45 -1.59
CA GLN A 57 3.14 17.92 -1.93
C GLN A 57 3.07 18.93 -3.08
N GLY A 58 3.62 20.13 -2.89
CA GLY A 58 3.77 21.13 -3.95
C GLY A 58 2.55 22.02 -4.18
N MET A 59 1.50 21.88 -3.37
CA MET A 59 0.35 22.79 -3.37
C MET A 59 0.67 24.05 -2.56
N ASP A 60 1.08 23.90 -1.30
CA ASP A 60 1.25 25.04 -0.37
C ASP A 60 2.70 25.56 -0.28
N LYS A 61 3.68 24.69 -0.56
CA LYS A 61 5.12 25.02 -0.48
C LYS A 61 5.86 24.45 -1.68
N PRO A 62 6.90 25.15 -2.18
CA PRO A 62 7.80 24.58 -3.19
C PRO A 62 8.35 23.24 -2.70
N LEU A 63 8.38 22.23 -3.58
CA LEU A 63 9.05 20.97 -3.25
C LEU A 63 10.54 21.23 -3.07
N VAL A 64 11.04 20.94 -1.88
CA VAL A 64 12.47 20.96 -1.57
C VAL A 64 12.93 19.51 -1.38
N PRO A 65 14.17 19.18 -1.77
CA PRO A 65 14.77 17.90 -1.39
C PRO A 65 14.84 17.76 0.14
N GLU A 66 13.95 16.95 0.70
CA GLU A 66 13.87 16.71 2.13
C GLU A 66 13.34 15.30 2.43
N GLN A 67 13.65 14.83 3.63
CA GLN A 67 13.04 13.63 4.19
C GLN A 67 11.93 14.03 5.16
N GLN A 68 10.75 13.47 4.95
CA GLN A 68 9.61 13.63 5.83
C GLN A 68 9.20 12.26 6.36
N GLN A 69 8.66 12.22 7.57
CA GLN A 69 8.14 11.01 8.17
C GLN A 69 6.96 11.36 9.07
N GLY A 70 6.10 10.38 9.30
CA GLY A 70 4.97 10.57 10.19
C GLY A 70 4.14 9.31 10.33
N SER A 71 2.95 9.50 10.88
CA SER A 71 1.98 8.43 11.06
C SER A 71 0.56 8.90 10.84
N PHE A 72 -0.31 7.98 10.42
CA PHE A 72 -1.76 8.15 10.38
C PHE A 72 -2.43 7.17 11.34
N GLU A 73 -3.68 7.47 11.68
CA GLU A 73 -4.54 6.61 12.50
C GLU A 73 -3.81 6.12 13.77
N ASP A 74 -3.37 7.08 14.59
CA ASP A 74 -2.70 6.84 15.88
C ASP A 74 -1.48 5.89 15.82
N GLY A 75 -0.76 5.89 14.70
CA GLY A 75 0.45 5.08 14.53
C GLY A 75 0.23 3.76 13.81
N HIS A 76 -1.00 3.44 13.42
CA HIS A 76 -1.29 2.23 12.65
C HIS A 76 -0.57 2.24 11.29
N PHE A 77 -0.63 3.36 10.57
CA PHE A 77 0.14 3.56 9.35
C PHE A 77 1.35 4.44 9.65
N ARG A 78 2.56 3.92 9.46
CA ARG A 78 3.81 4.68 9.55
C ARG A 78 4.31 4.96 8.14
N TRP A 79 4.69 6.19 7.86
CA TRP A 79 5.16 6.56 6.54
C TRP A 79 6.47 7.34 6.57
N SER A 80 7.24 7.19 5.51
CA SER A 80 8.46 7.93 5.25
C SER A 80 8.49 8.35 3.78
N MET A 81 8.76 9.61 3.53
CA MET A 81 8.89 10.20 2.20
C MET A 81 10.29 10.78 2.04
N ASP A 82 10.93 10.45 0.93
CA ASP A 82 12.26 10.92 0.57
C ASP A 82 12.17 11.64 -0.78
N VAL A 83 12.49 12.93 -0.79
CA VAL A 83 12.50 13.77 -1.99
C VAL A 83 13.94 14.06 -2.36
N ARG A 84 14.35 13.68 -3.58
CA ARG A 84 15.72 13.90 -4.08
C ARG A 84 15.71 14.45 -5.50
N PRO A 85 16.74 15.21 -5.90
CA PRO A 85 16.97 15.50 -7.31
C PRO A 85 17.03 14.19 -8.11
N TYR A 86 16.34 14.16 -9.24
CA TYR A 86 16.38 13.02 -10.14
C TYR A 86 17.52 13.19 -11.14
N ASP A 87 18.52 12.32 -11.06
CA ASP A 87 19.59 12.24 -12.05
C ASP A 87 19.05 11.57 -13.32
N GLU A 88 18.73 12.39 -14.32
CA GLU A 88 18.28 11.92 -15.63
C GLU A 88 19.42 11.18 -16.37
N PRO A 89 19.32 9.85 -16.60
CA PRO A 89 20.40 9.09 -17.23
C PRO A 89 20.67 9.50 -18.69
N ARG A 90 19.69 10.14 -19.33
CA ARG A 90 19.74 10.60 -20.73
C ARG A 90 20.21 12.04 -20.86
N ARG A 91 20.40 12.77 -19.75
CA ARG A 91 20.84 14.17 -19.78
C ARG A 91 22.28 14.22 -20.26
N ASN A 92 22.54 15.01 -21.30
CA ASN A 92 23.89 15.31 -21.73
C ASN A 92 24.56 16.24 -20.69
N PRO A 93 25.61 15.82 -19.99
CA PRO A 93 26.28 16.66 -18.97
C PRO A 93 26.90 17.94 -19.55
N GLN A 94 27.16 17.96 -20.86
CA GLN A 94 27.79 19.08 -21.56
C GLN A 94 26.76 20.04 -22.17
N ALA A 95 25.46 19.75 -22.09
CA ALA A 95 24.43 20.64 -22.59
C ALA A 95 24.32 21.89 -21.69
N PRO A 96 24.20 23.11 -22.25
CA PRO A 96 24.00 24.32 -21.48
C PRO A 96 22.73 24.22 -20.62
N VAL A 97 22.86 24.38 -19.30
CA VAL A 97 21.71 24.48 -18.39
C VAL A 97 21.17 25.91 -18.48
N SER A 98 20.01 26.09 -19.09
CA SER A 98 19.35 27.39 -19.13
C SER A 98 19.02 27.88 -17.71
N PRO A 99 19.30 29.14 -17.36
CA PRO A 99 18.81 29.72 -16.12
C PRO A 99 17.27 29.67 -16.11
N GLY A 100 16.69 29.04 -15.08
CA GLY A 100 15.24 28.77 -15.02
C GLY A 100 14.81 27.39 -15.55
N ALA A 101 15.75 26.53 -15.96
CA ALA A 101 15.43 25.18 -16.40
C ALA A 101 14.71 24.39 -15.30
N HIS A 102 13.62 23.73 -15.68
CA HIS A 102 12.88 22.87 -14.77
C HIS A 102 13.76 21.73 -14.26
N THR A 103 13.68 21.46 -12.96
CA THR A 103 14.39 20.34 -12.31
C THR A 103 13.39 19.25 -12.00
N LEU A 104 13.78 18.00 -12.28
CA LEU A 104 13.00 16.83 -11.86
C LEU A 104 13.41 16.45 -10.44
N LEU A 105 12.42 16.28 -9.58
CA LEU A 105 12.56 15.67 -8.27
C LEU A 105 11.87 14.30 -8.28
N GLN A 106 12.51 13.33 -7.65
CA GLN A 106 11.92 12.04 -7.37
C GLN A 106 11.43 12.00 -5.93
N LEU A 107 10.16 11.66 -5.75
CA LEU A 107 9.54 11.43 -4.45
C LEU A 107 9.38 9.93 -4.26
N THR A 108 9.99 9.38 -3.22
CA THR A 108 9.82 7.99 -2.81
C THR A 108 9.05 7.96 -1.50
N LEU A 109 7.80 7.49 -1.55
CA LEU A 109 6.94 7.33 -0.39
C LEU A 109 6.84 5.85 -0.02
N VAL A 110 7.05 5.53 1.25
CA VAL A 110 6.88 4.20 1.82
C VAL A 110 5.89 4.30 2.97
N VAL A 111 4.84 3.47 2.94
CA VAL A 111 3.82 3.36 4.00
C VAL A 111 3.81 1.93 4.52
N ARG A 112 3.91 1.75 5.84
CA ARG A 112 3.91 0.45 6.52
C ARG A 112 2.81 0.40 7.55
N TRP A 113 2.07 -0.70 7.61
CA TRP A 113 1.00 -0.92 8.60
C TRP A 113 1.11 -2.25 9.34
N GLY A 114 2.24 -2.93 9.19
CA GLY A 114 2.59 -4.08 9.99
C GLY A 114 4.00 -4.59 9.71
N GLU A 115 4.28 -5.77 10.22
CA GLU A 115 5.62 -6.37 10.20
C GLU A 115 5.82 -7.34 9.03
N GLN A 116 4.73 -7.78 8.40
CA GLN A 116 4.82 -8.70 7.27
C GLN A 116 5.32 -7.99 6.01
N PRO A 117 6.06 -8.68 5.13
CA PRO A 117 6.58 -8.08 3.89
C PRO A 117 5.51 -7.58 2.91
N ASN A 118 4.27 -8.04 3.03
CA ASN A 118 3.12 -7.60 2.23
C ASN A 118 2.34 -6.44 2.87
N GLN A 119 2.74 -5.97 4.05
CA GLN A 119 2.10 -4.85 4.78
C GLN A 119 2.90 -3.55 4.59
N VAL A 120 3.42 -3.37 3.38
CA VAL A 120 4.14 -2.18 2.95
C VAL A 120 3.67 -1.78 1.55
N LEU A 121 3.46 -0.48 1.36
CA LEU A 121 3.18 0.14 0.09
C LEU A 121 4.34 1.08 -0.23
N GLN A 122 4.89 0.98 -1.44
CA GLN A 122 5.92 1.88 -1.92
C GLN A 122 5.47 2.55 -3.22
N TRP A 123 5.57 3.88 -3.24
CA TRP A 123 5.36 4.68 -4.43
C TRP A 123 6.56 5.52 -4.78
N ARG A 124 6.77 5.65 -6.09
CA ARG A 124 7.78 6.51 -6.68
C ARG A 124 7.11 7.38 -7.71
N THR A 125 7.25 8.68 -7.56
CA THR A 125 6.72 9.65 -8.51
C THR A 125 7.81 10.63 -8.90
N LEU A 126 7.71 11.16 -10.11
CA LEU A 126 8.59 12.22 -10.60
C LEU A 126 7.77 13.50 -10.68
N ARG A 127 8.30 14.57 -10.13
CA ARG A 127 7.70 15.90 -10.18
C ARG A 127 8.65 16.88 -10.81
N LEU A 128 8.11 17.63 -11.76
CA LEU A 128 8.82 18.73 -12.40
C LEU A 128 8.59 20.00 -11.58
N VAL A 129 9.67 20.66 -11.17
CA VAL A 129 9.62 21.91 -10.41
C VAL A 129 10.35 22.98 -11.21
N ALA A 130 9.78 24.18 -11.29
CA ALA A 130 10.50 25.32 -11.85
C ALA A 130 11.74 25.62 -10.99
N ALA A 131 12.89 25.88 -11.62
CA ALA A 131 14.06 26.32 -10.85
C ALA A 131 13.69 27.58 -10.07
N ALA A 132 13.88 27.54 -8.74
CA ALA A 132 13.69 28.70 -7.89
C ALA A 132 14.59 29.83 -8.41
N GLN A 133 13.99 30.96 -8.83
CA GLN A 133 14.75 32.13 -9.20
C GLN A 133 15.54 32.62 -7.98
N PRO A 134 16.88 32.69 -8.04
CA PRO A 134 17.65 33.26 -6.94
C PRO A 134 17.47 34.79 -6.98
N GLY A 135 16.48 35.31 -6.26
CA GLY A 135 16.32 36.76 -6.10
C GLY A 135 14.90 37.24 -5.93
N SER A 136 14.36 37.12 -4.72
CA SER A 136 13.40 38.08 -4.18
C SER A 136 13.24 37.86 -2.67
N ALA A 137 14.28 38.21 -1.90
CA ALA A 137 14.11 38.61 -0.51
C ALA A 137 14.07 40.15 -0.48
N PRO A 138 13.10 40.78 0.21
CA PRO A 138 13.09 42.22 0.43
C PRO A 138 14.22 42.66 1.37
#